data_AF-A0A8X7SGM0-F1
#
_entry.id   AF-A0A8X7SGM0-F1
#
_cell.length_a   1.000
_cell.length_b   1.000
_cell.length_c   1.000
_cell.angle_alpha   90.00
_cell.angle_beta   90.00
_cell.angle_gamma   90.00
#
_symmetry.space_group_name_H-M   'P 1'
#
loop_
_entity.id
_entity.type
_entity.pdbx_description
1 polymer ?
#
loop_
_entity_poly.entity_id
_entity_poly.type
_entity_poly.pdbx_seq_one_letter_code
_entity_poly.pdbx_strand_id
1 'polypeptide(L)' 'MTKEPIRTGEIVVFNIDVHERKTTGEVDVLTKGDNNDVDDIGLYADGQMWLHRHHIMGRAVGFLPYVDG' A
#
# COMPACT_ATOMS: atom_id res chain seq x y z
N MET A 1 -16.93 24.31 -16.16
CA MET A 1 -16.67 23.33 -15.09
C MET A 1 -15.47 23.83 -14.32
N THR A 2 -15.71 24.42 -13.15
CA THR A 2 -14.65 24.89 -12.25
C THR A 2 -13.92 23.67 -11.70
N LYS A 3 -12.62 23.55 -12.00
CA LYS A 3 -11.76 22.52 -11.42
C LYS A 3 -11.49 22.91 -9.98
N GLU A 4 -12.32 22.42 -9.06
CA GLU A 4 -11.95 22.46 -7.65
C GLU A 4 -10.64 21.67 -7.48
N PRO A 5 -9.63 22.23 -6.79
CA PRO A 5 -8.40 21.49 -6.54
C PRO A 5 -8.72 20.29 -5.65
N ILE A 6 -8.14 19.14 -6.01
CA ILE A 6 -8.17 17.94 -5.17
C ILE A 6 -7.57 18.33 -3.82
N ARG A 7 -8.38 18.27 -2.76
CA ARG A 7 -7.92 18.48 -1.39
C ARG A 7 -7.38 17.14 -0.88
N THR A 8 -6.07 16.97 -0.93
CA THR A 8 -5.40 15.77 -0.43
C THR A 8 -5.59 15.66 1.09
N GLY A 9 -6.05 14.50 1.56
CA GLY A 9 -5.90 14.06 2.95
C GLY A 9 -4.48 13.52 3.22
N GLU A 10 -4.24 12.88 4.37
CA GLU A 10 -2.95 12.24 4.66
C GLU A 10 -2.59 11.22 3.58
N ILE A 11 -1.43 11.41 2.94
CA ILE A 11 -0.82 10.37 2.10
C ILE A 11 -0.09 9.43 3.05
N VAL A 12 -0.68 8.27 3.32
CA VAL A 12 0.01 7.20 4.04
C VAL A 12 0.86 6.43 3.04
N VAL A 13 2.16 6.43 3.25
CA VAL A 13 3.12 5.66 2.44
C VAL A 13 3.35 4.34 3.13
N PHE A 14 3.02 3.24 2.46
CA PHE A 14 3.25 1.90 2.98
C PHE A 14 4.54 1.32 2.40
N ASN A 15 5.38 0.75 3.26
CA ASN A 15 6.30 -0.30 2.84
C ASN A 15 5.48 -1.56 2.55
N ILE A 16 5.79 -2.22 1.44
CA ILE A 16 5.06 -3.39 0.97
C ILE A 16 6.05 -4.53 0.79
N ASP A 17 5.87 -5.59 1.57
CA ASP A 17 6.57 -6.86 1.36
C ASP A 17 5.70 -7.77 0.49
N VAL A 18 6.29 -8.23 -0.60
CA VAL A 18 5.62 -9.04 -1.62
C VAL A 18 6.25 -10.41 -1.66
N HIS A 19 5.45 -11.44 -1.36
CA HIS A 19 5.86 -12.83 -1.47
C HIS A 19 5.10 -13.51 -2.60
N GLU A 20 5.81 -14.00 -3.61
CA GLU A 20 5.23 -14.77 -4.71
C GLU A 20 5.43 -16.27 -4.48
N ARG A 21 4.32 -17.01 -4.41
CA ARG A 21 4.33 -18.45 -4.21
C ARG A 21 4.64 -19.15 -5.54
N LYS A 22 5.88 -19.63 -5.68
CA LYS A 22 6.42 -20.23 -6.93
C LYS A 22 5.59 -21.36 -7.53
N THR A 23 4.78 -22.05 -6.73
CA THR A 23 3.97 -23.20 -7.17
C THR A 23 2.64 -22.79 -7.80
N THR A 24 2.04 -21.68 -7.35
CA THR A 24 0.70 -21.24 -7.77
C THR A 24 0.71 -19.90 -8.51
N GLY A 25 1.80 -19.13 -8.39
CA GLY A 25 1.87 -17.74 -8.86
C GLY A 25 1.02 -16.79 -8.01
N GLU A 26 0.51 -17.25 -6.86
CA GLU A 26 -0.23 -16.40 -5.93
C GLU A 26 0.72 -15.42 -5.26
N VAL A 27 0.22 -14.20 -5.06
CA VAL A 27 0.95 -13.12 -4.43
C VAL A 27 0.32 -12.83 -3.08
N ASP A 28 1.13 -12.99 -2.05
CA ASP A 28 0.84 -12.66 -0.66
C ASP A 28 1.52 -11.32 -0.36
N VAL A 29 0.75 -10.37 0.18
CA VAL A 29 1.21 -9.00 0.44
C VAL A 29 1.06 -8.66 1.92
N LEU A 30 2.10 -8.07 2.48
CA LEU A 30 2.12 -7.53 3.84
C LEU A 30 2.38 -6.02 3.78
N THR A 31 1.58 -5.22 4.49
CA THR A 31 1.69 -3.76 4.50
C THR A 31 2.22 -3.26 5.82
N LYS A 32 2.94 -2.13 5.73
CA LYS A 32 3.44 -1.39 6.87
C LYS A 32 3.38 0.10 6.60
N GLY A 33 2.51 0.83 7.29
CA GLY A 33 2.21 2.24 7.01
C GLY A 33 3.02 3.26 7.80
N ASP A 34 3.63 2.84 8.91
CA ASP A 34 4.41 3.67 9.80
C ASP A 34 5.82 3.08 10.05
N ASN A 35 6.70 3.88 10.66
CA ASN A 35 8.07 3.49 10.92
C ASN A 35 8.23 2.84 12.31
N ASN A 36 7.45 1.80 12.59
CA ASN A 36 7.55 0.99 13.81
C ASN A 36 8.10 -0.42 13.49
N ASP A 37 8.15 -1.35 14.45
CA ASP A 37 8.62 -2.74 14.23
C ASP A 37 7.50 -3.76 13.95
N VAL A 38 6.24 -3.33 13.88
CA VAL A 38 5.04 -4.20 13.80
C VAL A 38 4.29 -4.01 12.49
N ASP A 39 3.90 -5.10 11.84
CA ASP A 39 3.11 -5.05 10.60
C ASP A 39 1.68 -4.55 10.84
N ASP A 40 1.03 -4.01 9.80
CA ASP A 40 -0.34 -3.49 9.88
C ASP A 40 -1.41 -4.59 9.99
N ILE A 41 -1.05 -5.83 10.32
CA ILE A 41 -1.96 -7.00 10.37
C ILE A 41 -3.17 -6.71 11.27
N GLY A 42 -3.00 -5.94 12.35
CA GLY A 42 -4.10 -5.53 13.23
C GLY A 42 -5.19 -4.66 12.58
N LEU A 43 -4.93 -4.14 11.37
CA LEU A 43 -5.89 -3.38 10.56
C LEU A 43 -6.63 -4.25 9.53
N TYR A 44 -6.23 -5.52 9.36
CA TYR A 44 -6.89 -6.43 8.44
C TYR A 44 -8.18 -7.01 9.04
N ALA A 45 -8.92 -7.80 8.25
CA ALA A 45 -10.04 -8.57 8.78
C ALA A 45 -9.56 -9.62 9.80
N ASP A 46 -10.44 -10.03 10.72
CA ASP A 46 -10.10 -11.00 11.76
C ASP A 46 -9.54 -12.31 11.18
N GLY A 47 -8.41 -12.76 11.72
CA GLY A 47 -7.67 -13.94 11.25
C GLY A 47 -6.95 -13.79 9.89
N GLN A 48 -7.00 -12.63 9.26
CA GLN A 48 -6.33 -12.38 7.98
C GLN A 48 -4.86 -12.01 8.20
N MET A 49 -3.94 -12.81 7.66
CA MET A 49 -2.49 -12.58 7.78
C MET A 49 -1.87 -11.95 6.53
N TRP A 50 -2.55 -12.06 5.38
CA TRP A 50 -2.02 -11.65 4.09
C TRP A 50 -3.10 -10.93 3.27
N LEU A 51 -2.68 -9.92 2.51
CA LEU A 51 -3.47 -9.37 1.44
C LEU A 51 -3.18 -10.15 0.15
N HIS A 52 -4.20 -10.30 -0.68
CA HIS A 52 -4.09 -10.93 -1.98
C HIS A 52 -4.49 -9.89 -3.04
N ARG A 53 -4.18 -10.18 -4.30
CA ARG A 53 -4.43 -9.24 -5.41
C ARG A 53 -5.85 -8.67 -5.46
N HIS A 54 -6.87 -9.45 -5.11
CA HIS A 54 -8.26 -8.99 -5.12
C HIS A 54 -8.62 -8.02 -3.97
N HIS A 55 -7.80 -7.92 -2.93
CA HIS A 55 -7.92 -6.92 -1.87
C HIS A 55 -7.33 -5.55 -2.27
N ILE A 56 -6.58 -5.47 -3.38
CA ILE A 56 -5.87 -4.25 -3.81
C ILE A 56 -6.72 -3.48 -4.81
N MET A 57 -7.18 -2.29 -4.42
CA MET A 57 -8.03 -1.44 -5.26
C MET A 57 -7.29 -0.76 -6.41
N GLY A 58 -5.98 -0.52 -6.25
CA GLY A 58 -5.16 0.16 -7.25
C GLY A 58 -3.77 0.52 -6.73
N ARG A 59 -2.92 1.06 -7.62
CA ARG A 59 -1.57 1.53 -7.28
C ARG A 59 -1.47 3.02 -7.57
N ALA A 60 -1.17 3.82 -6.56
CA ALA A 60 -0.77 5.21 -6.75
C ALA A 60 0.70 5.26 -7.18
N VAL A 61 1.01 6.02 -8.24
CA VAL A 61 2.39 6.24 -8.71
C VAL A 61 2.61 7.74 -8.79
N GLY A 62 3.52 8.25 -7.97
CA GLY A 62 3.97 9.64 -8.00
C GLY A 62 5.38 9.72 -8.58
N PHE A 63 5.64 10.72 -9.42
CA PHE A 63 6.98 11.03 -9.93
C PHE A 63 7.30 12.47 -9.56
N LEU A 64 8.38 12.67 -8.79
CA LEU A 64 8.86 13.98 -8.39
C LEU A 64 10.26 14.22 -9.00
N PRO A 65 10.34 14.90 -10.15
CA PRO A 65 11.59 15.03 -10.90
C PRO A 65 12.61 16.03 -10.33
N TYR A 66 12.21 16.87 -9.37
CA TYR A 66 13.09 17.87 -8.77
C TYR A 66 12.86 17.94 -7.27
N VAL A 67 13.93 17.72 -6.53
CA VAL A 67 14.06 18.08 -5.12
C VAL A 67 15.23 19.05 -5.08
N ASP A 68 15.01 20.28 -5.52
CA ASP A 68 16.01 21.32 -5.41
C ASP A 68 16.11 21.74 -3.94
N GLY A 69 17.31 21.61 -3.37
CA GLY A 69 17.71 22.15 -2.08
C GLY A 69 18.85 23.13 -2.27
#